data_AF-A0A847RSA5-F1
#
_entry.id   AF-A0A847RSA5-F1
#
_cell.length_a   1.000
_cell.length_b   1.000
_cell.length_c   1.000
_cell.angle_alpha   90.00
_cell.angle_beta   90.00
_cell.angle_gamma   90.00
#
_symmetry.space_group_name_H-M   'P 1'
#
loop_
_entity.id
_entity.type
_entity.pdbx_description
1 polymer ?
#
loop_
_entity_poly.entity_id
_entity_poly.type
_entity_poly.pdbx_seq_one_letter_code
_entity_poly.pdbx_strand_id
1 'polypeptide(L)'
;MKKHLLLSISLLLTLLAHAQQTKVARINVWYDTTAVSELYDRVPVGVELVYSDSSSRQTTGMLRGNLRWNKIQVSTSNGNIRDGILYFNRMQLVKDHYRVTITVNGEGNTSLSNTLTLPYLVGMRFNHYADSIKRNIRYYMNVEGKFSSGRVLPLDTVQLRFRTSAGTVIGQDVLVEQNDTAKAVMMEAWYKANPNLYIRSEVPVKIMPDPELPPPPGQTRPRGRRQ
;
A
#
# COMPACT_ATOMS: atom_id res chain seq x y z
N MET A 1 -69.70 16.71 -15.25
CA MET A 1 -68.86 17.09 -14.08
C MET A 1 -68.25 15.90 -13.33
N LYS A 2 -68.96 14.78 -13.05
CA LYS A 2 -68.41 13.65 -12.26
C LYS A 2 -67.23 12.88 -12.89
N LYS A 3 -67.15 12.76 -14.23
CA LYS A 3 -66.05 12.04 -14.91
C LYS A 3 -64.70 12.75 -14.84
N HIS A 4 -64.69 14.09 -14.84
CA HIS A 4 -63.44 14.85 -14.72
C HIS A 4 -62.88 14.80 -13.30
N LEU A 5 -63.75 14.77 -12.27
CA LEU A 5 -63.33 14.67 -10.87
C LEU A 5 -62.62 13.34 -10.56
N LEU A 6 -63.12 12.22 -11.10
CA LEU A 6 -62.51 10.89 -10.95
C LEU A 6 -61.14 10.80 -11.65
N LEU A 7 -60.98 11.46 -12.81
CA LEU A 7 -59.72 11.51 -13.54
C LEU A 7 -58.65 12.31 -12.75
N SER A 8 -59.04 13.44 -12.15
CA SER A 8 -58.16 14.27 -11.33
C SER A 8 -57.64 13.53 -10.09
N ILE A 9 -58.51 12.75 -9.42
CA ILE A 9 -58.16 11.99 -8.22
C ILE A 9 -57.18 10.85 -8.56
N SER A 10 -57.37 10.17 -9.70
CA SER A 10 -56.44 9.15 -10.20
C SER A 10 -55.05 9.72 -10.51
N LEU A 11 -54.99 10.91 -11.11
CA LEU A 11 -53.73 11.61 -11.39
C LEU A 11 -53.01 12.05 -10.09
N LEU A 12 -53.75 12.51 -9.08
CA LEU A 12 -53.20 12.91 -7.79
C LEU A 12 -52.67 11.73 -6.97
N LEU A 13 -53.32 10.56 -7.04
CA LEU A 13 -52.86 9.33 -6.37
C LEU A 13 -51.56 8.78 -6.98
N THR A 14 -51.41 8.86 -8.30
CA THR A 14 -50.16 8.44 -8.97
C THR A 14 -49.00 9.39 -8.69
N LEU A 15 -49.26 10.69 -8.53
CA LEU A 15 -48.26 11.68 -8.11
C LEU A 15 -47.78 11.49 -6.67
N LEU A 16 -48.68 11.16 -5.74
CA LEU A 16 -48.32 10.86 -4.34
C LEU A 16 -47.50 9.57 -4.22
N ALA A 17 -47.77 8.55 -5.05
CA ALA A 17 -46.99 7.32 -5.09
C ALA A 17 -45.57 7.49 -5.63
N HIS A 18 -45.31 8.50 -6.47
CA HIS A 18 -43.99 8.79 -7.05
C HIS A 18 -43.16 9.82 -6.27
N ALA A 19 -43.70 10.40 -5.19
CA ALA A 19 -43.07 11.52 -4.49
C ALA A 19 -42.27 11.15 -3.23
N GLN A 20 -42.27 9.88 -2.81
CA GLN A 20 -41.44 9.46 -1.68
C GLN A 20 -40.04 9.06 -2.17
N GLN A 21 -39.13 10.05 -2.20
CA GLN A 21 -37.70 9.77 -2.39
C GLN A 21 -37.23 8.81 -1.29
N THR A 22 -36.82 7.61 -1.68
CA THR A 22 -36.32 6.61 -0.75
C THR A 22 -35.02 7.12 -0.13
N LYS A 23 -34.98 7.16 1.21
CA LYS A 23 -33.82 7.67 1.94
C LYS A 23 -32.73 6.61 1.97
N VAL A 24 -31.47 7.03 1.93
CA VAL A 24 -30.34 6.12 2.15
C VAL A 24 -30.39 5.67 3.61
N ALA A 25 -30.48 4.36 3.84
CA ALA A 25 -30.59 3.76 5.17
C ALA A 25 -29.21 3.36 5.75
N ARG A 26 -28.30 2.89 4.89
CA ARG A 26 -26.92 2.55 5.25
C ARG A 26 -25.99 2.65 4.07
N ILE A 27 -24.69 2.64 4.37
CA ILE A 27 -23.64 2.51 3.35
C ILE A 27 -22.75 1.31 3.63
N ASN A 28 -22.40 0.60 2.58
CA ASN A 28 -21.34 -0.39 2.58
C ASN A 28 -20.16 0.14 1.79
N VAL A 29 -18.96 -0.15 2.26
CA VAL A 29 -17.73 0.37 1.66
C VAL A 29 -16.75 -0.77 1.52
N TRP A 30 -16.06 -0.82 0.39
CA TRP A 30 -15.03 -1.81 0.10
C TRP A 30 -13.81 -1.15 -0.51
N TYR A 31 -12.68 -1.86 -0.46
CA TYR A 31 -11.50 -1.56 -1.23
C TYR A 31 -11.06 -2.78 -2.04
N ASP A 32 -10.30 -2.54 -3.10
CA ASP A 32 -9.76 -3.59 -3.95
C ASP A 32 -8.60 -4.27 -3.24
N THR A 33 -8.83 -5.51 -2.79
CA THR A 33 -7.81 -6.32 -2.09
C THR A 33 -6.72 -6.84 -3.02
N THR A 34 -6.93 -6.80 -4.35
CA THR A 34 -5.92 -7.19 -5.33
C THR A 34 -4.92 -6.07 -5.60
N ALA A 35 -5.28 -4.82 -5.35
CA ALA A 35 -4.39 -3.67 -5.43
C ALA A 35 -3.27 -3.73 -4.38
N VAL A 36 -2.13 -3.10 -4.65
CA VAL A 36 -0.92 -3.14 -3.81
C VAL A 36 -0.87 -1.91 -2.87
N SER A 37 -1.89 -1.75 -2.04
CA SER A 37 -2.01 -0.62 -1.10
C SER A 37 -0.97 -0.64 0.02
N GLU A 38 -0.32 -1.78 0.24
CA GLU A 38 0.83 -1.97 1.12
C GLU A 38 2.00 -1.06 0.76
N LEU A 39 2.26 -0.88 -0.54
CA LEU A 39 3.40 -0.13 -1.05
C LEU A 39 3.01 1.26 -1.55
N TYR A 40 1.80 1.40 -2.10
CA TYR A 40 1.32 2.65 -2.67
C TYR A 40 0.27 3.34 -1.80
N ASP A 41 0.37 4.66 -1.68
CA ASP A 41 -0.53 5.52 -0.90
C ASP A 41 -1.89 5.75 -1.60
N ARG A 42 -2.38 4.72 -2.30
CA ARG A 42 -3.64 4.73 -3.03
C ARG A 42 -4.26 3.34 -3.16
N VAL A 43 -5.59 3.27 -3.17
CA VAL A 43 -6.33 2.03 -3.38
C VAL A 43 -7.68 2.30 -4.04
N PRO A 44 -8.11 1.52 -5.03
CA PRO A 44 -9.48 1.59 -5.52
C PRO A 44 -10.47 1.26 -4.40
N VAL A 45 -11.55 2.02 -4.33
CA VAL A 45 -12.63 1.86 -3.36
C VAL A 45 -13.98 1.88 -4.06
N GLY A 46 -14.99 1.39 -3.35
CA GLY A 46 -16.37 1.40 -3.82
C GLY A 46 -17.33 1.62 -2.67
N VAL A 47 -18.44 2.28 -2.98
CA VAL A 47 -19.53 2.55 -2.05
C VAL A 47 -20.82 1.98 -2.61
N GLU A 48 -21.56 1.26 -1.77
CA GLU A 48 -22.94 0.88 -2.03
C GLU A 48 -23.85 1.67 -1.09
N LEU A 49 -24.83 2.35 -1.68
CA LEU A 49 -25.93 2.97 -0.96
C LEU A 49 -27.07 1.96 -0.91
N VAL A 50 -27.52 1.62 0.30
CA VAL A 50 -28.72 0.79 0.50
C VAL A 50 -29.83 1.69 1.02
N TYR A 51 -30.95 1.70 0.31
CA TYR A 51 -32.09 2.56 0.57
C TYR A 51 -33.08 1.90 1.52
N SER A 52 -33.99 2.69 2.09
CA SER A 52 -35.02 2.23 3.03
C SER A 52 -35.98 1.19 2.45
N ASP A 53 -36.12 1.12 1.13
CA ASP A 53 -36.91 0.13 0.40
C ASP A 53 -36.11 -1.15 0.05
N SER A 54 -34.89 -1.29 0.60
CA SER A 54 -33.94 -2.37 0.31
C SER A 54 -33.35 -2.38 -1.09
N SER A 55 -33.69 -1.41 -1.96
CA SER A 55 -32.95 -1.22 -3.21
C SER A 55 -31.51 -0.79 -2.91
N SER A 56 -30.59 -1.02 -3.84
CA SER A 56 -29.21 -0.56 -3.70
C SER A 56 -28.67 0.06 -4.98
N ARG A 57 -27.71 0.98 -4.82
CA ARG A 57 -26.95 1.55 -5.91
C ARG A 57 -25.47 1.56 -5.57
N GLN A 58 -24.66 1.08 -6.49
CA GLN A 58 -23.22 0.95 -6.32
C GLN A 58 -22.48 1.97 -7.18
N THR A 59 -21.34 2.42 -6.68
CA THR A 59 -20.46 3.32 -7.43
C THR A 59 -19.87 2.66 -8.67
N THR A 60 -19.67 3.45 -9.73
CA THR A 60 -18.88 3.07 -10.91
C THR A 60 -17.43 2.74 -10.54
N GLY A 61 -16.72 1.98 -11.37
CA GLY A 61 -15.34 1.57 -11.15
C GLY A 61 -15.25 0.17 -10.54
N MET A 62 -14.67 0.05 -9.34
CA MET A 62 -14.42 -1.23 -8.66
C MET A 62 -15.68 -2.10 -8.53
N LEU A 63 -16.80 -1.52 -8.09
CA LEU A 63 -18.07 -2.25 -7.92
C LEU A 63 -18.87 -2.41 -9.21
N ARG A 64 -18.43 -1.80 -10.33
CA ARG A 64 -19.12 -1.85 -11.63
C ARG A 64 -20.59 -1.40 -11.59
N GLY A 65 -20.94 -0.54 -10.63
CA GLY A 65 -22.29 0.00 -10.50
C GLY A 65 -22.56 1.17 -11.46
N ASN A 66 -23.74 1.79 -11.31
CA ASN A 66 -24.19 2.90 -12.17
C ASN A 66 -24.18 4.27 -11.49
N LEU A 67 -23.79 4.35 -10.21
CA LEU A 67 -23.71 5.60 -9.46
C LEU A 67 -22.35 6.27 -9.73
N ARG A 68 -22.35 7.40 -10.43
CA ARG A 68 -21.12 8.13 -10.72
C ARG A 68 -20.61 8.82 -9.45
N TRP A 69 -19.29 8.84 -9.25
CA TRP A 69 -18.66 9.47 -8.08
C TRP A 69 -18.97 10.96 -7.95
N ASN A 70 -19.12 11.69 -9.05
CA ASN A 70 -19.51 13.10 -9.04
C ASN A 70 -20.99 13.35 -8.69
N LYS A 71 -21.79 12.29 -8.48
CA LYS A 71 -23.19 12.38 -8.04
C LYS A 71 -23.35 12.10 -6.55
N ILE A 72 -22.27 11.86 -5.82
CA ILE A 72 -22.29 11.63 -4.38
C ILE A 72 -21.26 12.53 -3.69
N GLN A 73 -21.63 13.05 -2.52
CA GLN A 73 -20.70 13.78 -1.68
C GLN A 73 -20.04 12.79 -0.72
N VAL A 74 -18.74 12.57 -0.92
CA VAL A 74 -17.96 11.61 -0.14
C VAL A 74 -16.78 12.32 0.50
N SER A 75 -16.57 12.08 1.78
CA SER A 75 -15.38 12.49 2.53
C SER A 75 -14.72 11.29 3.21
N THR A 76 -13.47 11.47 3.62
CA THR A 76 -12.70 10.44 4.31
C THR A 76 -11.95 11.03 5.49
N SER A 77 -11.73 10.23 6.54
CA SER A 77 -10.89 10.61 7.68
C SER A 77 -9.40 10.73 7.32
N ASN A 78 -8.96 10.16 6.18
CA ASN A 78 -7.56 10.18 5.78
C ASN A 78 -7.41 10.34 4.26
N GLY A 79 -6.98 11.53 3.85
CA GLY A 79 -6.71 11.86 2.46
C GLY A 79 -7.96 12.26 1.67
N ASN A 80 -8.12 11.75 0.46
CA ASN A 80 -9.28 12.06 -0.39
C ASN A 80 -9.64 10.90 -1.34
N ILE A 81 -10.87 10.94 -1.87
CA ILE A 81 -11.31 10.01 -2.91
C ILE A 81 -11.51 10.79 -4.21
N ARG A 82 -10.90 10.29 -5.29
CA ARG A 82 -11.05 10.85 -6.65
C ARG A 82 -11.40 9.72 -7.61
N ASP A 83 -12.58 9.80 -8.22
CA ASP A 83 -13.08 8.82 -9.20
C ASP A 83 -12.97 7.35 -8.73
N GLY A 84 -13.25 7.13 -7.44
CA GLY A 84 -13.19 5.80 -6.82
C GLY A 84 -11.80 5.30 -6.46
N ILE A 85 -10.80 6.17 -6.46
CA ILE A 85 -9.49 5.89 -5.90
C ILE A 85 -9.34 6.68 -4.60
N LEU A 86 -9.15 5.97 -3.48
CA LEU A 86 -8.76 6.56 -2.21
C LEU A 86 -7.24 6.81 -2.24
N TYR A 87 -6.84 8.07 -2.07
CA TYR A 87 -5.46 8.46 -1.80
C TYR A 87 -5.35 8.79 -0.33
N PHE A 88 -4.37 8.23 0.38
CA PHE A 88 -4.25 8.36 1.82
C PHE A 88 -2.83 8.74 2.25
N ASN A 89 -2.70 9.35 3.41
CA ASN A 89 -1.41 9.60 4.04
C ASN A 89 -1.05 8.43 4.95
N ARG A 90 -0.03 7.66 4.58
CA ARG A 90 0.40 6.48 5.32
C ARG A 90 0.92 6.77 6.73
N MET A 91 1.57 7.91 6.96
CA MET A 91 2.00 8.30 8.30
C MET A 91 0.81 8.59 9.21
N GLN A 92 -0.23 9.24 8.69
CA GLN A 92 -1.48 9.44 9.42
C GLN A 92 -2.23 8.11 9.61
N LEU A 93 -2.21 7.24 8.60
CA LEU A 93 -2.87 5.94 8.64
C LEU A 93 -2.32 5.05 9.78
N VAL A 94 -1.00 5.10 10.02
CA VAL A 94 -0.39 4.43 11.18
C VAL A 94 -0.96 4.95 12.50
N LYS A 95 -1.13 6.28 12.65
CA LYS A 95 -1.71 6.89 13.86
C LYS A 95 -3.19 6.52 14.04
N ASP A 96 -3.90 6.37 12.92
CA ASP A 96 -5.31 5.96 12.89
C ASP A 96 -5.50 4.44 13.01
N HIS A 97 -4.45 3.71 13.40
CA HIS A 97 -4.47 2.24 13.54
C HIS A 97 -4.94 1.53 12.27
N TYR A 98 -4.52 2.07 11.12
CA TYR A 98 -4.84 1.60 9.77
C TYR A 98 -6.31 1.60 9.41
N ARG A 99 -7.12 2.39 10.13
CA ARG A 99 -8.55 2.55 9.89
C ARG A 99 -8.83 3.83 9.10
N VAL A 100 -9.65 3.72 8.07
CA VAL A 100 -10.13 4.84 7.26
C VAL A 100 -11.65 4.86 7.28
N THR A 101 -12.22 5.92 7.82
CA THR A 101 -13.66 6.15 7.77
C THR A 101 -14.01 6.85 6.47
N ILE A 102 -14.99 6.32 5.76
CA ILE A 102 -15.58 6.93 4.56
C ILE A 102 -17.00 7.35 4.93
N THR A 103 -17.30 8.61 4.65
CA THR A 103 -18.59 9.25 4.96
C THR A 103 -19.25 9.68 3.67
N VAL A 104 -20.52 9.33 3.51
CA VAL A 104 -21.38 9.80 2.43
C VAL A 104 -22.38 10.78 3.02
N ASN A 105 -22.38 12.00 2.50
CA ASN A 105 -23.33 13.03 2.92
C ASN A 105 -24.57 12.95 2.02
N GLY A 106 -25.72 12.63 2.61
CA GLY A 106 -27.01 12.60 1.92
C GLY A 106 -27.71 13.95 1.89
N GLU A 107 -28.73 14.08 1.04
CA GLU A 107 -29.63 15.23 1.04
C GLU A 107 -30.43 15.25 2.36
N GLY A 108 -30.38 16.39 3.07
CA GLY A 108 -31.07 16.56 4.37
C GLY A 108 -30.21 16.36 5.62
N ASN A 109 -28.89 16.55 5.55
CA ASN A 109 -27.92 16.49 6.68
C ASN A 109 -27.71 15.11 7.33
N THR A 110 -28.27 14.03 6.77
CA THR A 110 -27.94 12.68 7.25
C THR A 110 -26.62 12.22 6.65
N SER A 111 -25.58 12.22 7.47
CA SER A 111 -24.26 11.68 7.09
C SER A 111 -24.16 10.23 7.54
N LEU A 112 -23.88 9.33 6.60
CA LEU A 112 -23.67 7.91 6.90
C LEU A 112 -22.18 7.59 6.75
N SER A 113 -21.63 6.80 7.66
CA SER A 113 -20.21 6.46 7.67
C SER A 113 -19.98 4.98 7.84
N ASN A 114 -18.90 4.48 7.24
CA ASN A 114 -18.40 3.13 7.46
C ASN A 114 -16.87 3.15 7.45
N THR A 115 -16.23 2.18 8.11
CA THR A 115 -14.79 2.18 8.33
C THR A 115 -14.15 0.96 7.66
N LEU A 116 -13.10 1.22 6.88
CA LEU A 116 -12.21 0.21 6.32
C LEU A 116 -10.98 0.04 7.21
N THR A 117 -10.42 -1.16 7.25
CA THR A 117 -9.06 -1.40 7.74
C THR A 117 -8.18 -1.76 6.56
N LEU A 118 -7.16 -0.94 6.29
CA LEU A 118 -6.22 -1.16 5.20
C LEU A 118 -5.07 -2.10 5.62
N PRO A 119 -4.45 -2.82 4.68
CA PRO A 119 -3.29 -3.65 4.96
C PRO A 119 -2.14 -2.85 5.58
N TYR A 120 -1.42 -3.47 6.51
CA TYR A 120 -0.33 -2.84 7.23
C TYR A 120 0.83 -3.79 7.48
N LEU A 121 2.01 -3.22 7.67
CA LEU A 121 3.24 -3.96 7.92
C LEU A 121 3.19 -4.62 9.29
N VAL A 122 3.31 -5.95 9.34
CA VAL A 122 3.35 -6.74 10.58
C VAL A 122 4.75 -7.20 10.95
N GLY A 123 5.68 -7.22 10.00
CA GLY A 123 7.07 -7.58 10.24
C GLY A 123 7.94 -7.31 9.03
N MET A 124 9.26 -7.27 9.24
CA MET A 124 10.26 -7.12 8.20
C MET A 124 11.37 -8.15 8.38
N ARG A 125 12.12 -8.43 7.31
CA ARG A 125 13.35 -9.21 7.37
C ARG A 125 14.35 -8.76 6.32
N PHE A 126 15.64 -8.90 6.61
CA PHE A 126 16.67 -8.88 5.56
C PHE A 126 16.65 -10.20 4.81
N ASN A 127 16.74 -10.15 3.48
CA ASN A 127 16.88 -11.32 2.61
C ASN A 127 18.24 -11.24 1.90
N HIS A 128 19.31 -11.55 2.63
CA HIS A 128 20.69 -11.43 2.17
C HIS A 128 20.99 -12.40 1.03
N TYR A 129 21.60 -11.87 -0.03
CA TYR A 129 21.99 -12.64 -1.21
C TYR A 129 23.42 -13.20 -1.14
N ALA A 130 24.20 -12.77 -0.17
CA ALA A 130 25.54 -13.27 0.10
C ALA A 130 25.78 -13.39 1.59
N ASP A 131 26.72 -14.26 1.96
CA ASP A 131 27.15 -14.49 3.34
C ASP A 131 28.05 -13.37 3.87
N SER A 132 28.64 -12.58 2.98
CA SER A 132 29.66 -11.59 3.31
C SER A 132 29.68 -10.40 2.34
N ILE A 133 30.09 -9.24 2.86
CA ILE A 133 30.33 -8.03 2.08
C ILE A 133 31.74 -8.08 1.51
N LYS A 134 31.87 -7.82 0.20
CA LYS A 134 33.18 -7.58 -0.42
C LYS A 134 33.49 -6.09 -0.40
N ARG A 135 34.75 -5.74 -0.08
CA ARG A 135 35.20 -4.34 -0.12
C ARG A 135 35.20 -3.81 -1.54
N ASN A 136 34.96 -2.52 -1.68
CA ASN A 136 34.87 -1.79 -2.95
C ASN A 136 33.81 -2.36 -3.93
N ILE A 137 32.83 -3.10 -3.40
CA ILE A 137 31.69 -3.64 -4.14
C ILE A 137 30.42 -3.25 -3.39
N ARG A 138 29.39 -2.82 -4.13
CA ARG A 138 28.09 -2.51 -3.56
C ARG A 138 27.41 -3.77 -3.07
N TYR A 139 26.99 -3.76 -1.82
CA TYR A 139 26.19 -4.82 -1.22
C TYR A 139 24.74 -4.34 -1.09
N TYR A 140 23.84 -4.96 -1.83
CA TYR A 140 22.42 -4.60 -1.85
C TYR A 140 21.71 -5.10 -0.59
N MET A 141 21.09 -4.18 0.15
CA MET A 141 20.32 -4.47 1.36
C MET A 141 18.87 -4.81 1.00
N ASN A 142 18.62 -6.07 0.64
CA ASN A 142 17.28 -6.52 0.34
C ASN A 142 16.44 -6.68 1.62
N VAL A 143 15.29 -6.02 1.66
CA VAL A 143 14.35 -6.09 2.78
C VAL A 143 12.97 -6.45 2.25
N GLU A 144 12.33 -7.40 2.92
CA GLU A 144 10.95 -7.79 2.65
C GLU A 144 10.06 -7.44 3.82
N GLY A 145 8.85 -6.95 3.52
CA GLY A 145 7.80 -6.69 4.48
C GLY A 145 6.72 -7.77 4.42
N LYS A 146 6.34 -8.31 5.57
CA LYS A 146 5.13 -9.12 5.73
C LYS A 146 3.98 -8.21 6.13
N PHE A 147 2.86 -8.32 5.44
CA PHE A 147 1.68 -7.48 5.66
C PHE A 147 0.51 -8.25 6.26
N SER A 148 -0.43 -7.53 6.89
CA SER A 148 -1.64 -8.11 7.49
C SER A 148 -2.58 -8.74 6.47
N SER A 149 -2.45 -8.41 5.18
CA SER A 149 -3.09 -9.10 4.06
C SER A 149 -2.53 -10.50 3.79
N GLY A 150 -1.43 -10.89 4.45
CA GLY A 150 -0.70 -12.13 4.22
C GLY A 150 0.36 -12.04 3.11
N ARG A 151 0.40 -10.93 2.35
CA ARG A 151 1.41 -10.71 1.30
C ARG A 151 2.80 -10.46 1.89
N VAL A 152 3.82 -10.93 1.19
CA VAL A 152 5.23 -10.58 1.42
C VAL A 152 5.71 -9.80 0.20
N LEU A 153 6.14 -8.56 0.40
CA LEU A 153 6.51 -7.65 -0.67
C LEU A 153 7.88 -7.03 -0.41
N PRO A 154 8.67 -6.74 -1.46
CA PRO A 154 9.92 -6.03 -1.30
C PRO A 154 9.67 -4.61 -0.80
N LEU A 155 10.53 -4.15 0.09
CA LEU A 155 10.53 -2.77 0.59
C LEU A 155 11.78 -2.08 0.06
N ASP A 156 11.63 -0.81 -0.30
CA ASP A 156 12.70 -0.01 -0.86
C ASP A 156 12.89 1.31 -0.10
N THR A 157 13.75 2.17 -0.63
CA THR A 157 14.04 3.49 -0.07
C THR A 157 12.85 4.44 -0.03
N VAL A 158 11.72 4.15 -0.68
CA VAL A 158 10.46 4.88 -0.51
C VAL A 158 9.92 4.62 0.89
N GLN A 159 9.84 3.35 1.30
CA GLN A 159 9.27 2.98 2.61
C GLN A 159 10.30 2.93 3.74
N LEU A 160 11.58 2.71 3.44
CA LEU A 160 12.63 2.45 4.42
C LEU A 160 13.69 3.55 4.50
N ARG A 161 14.26 3.69 5.70
CA ARG A 161 15.52 4.39 5.93
C ARG A 161 16.57 3.37 6.37
N PHE A 162 17.72 3.39 5.70
CA PHE A 162 18.84 2.52 6.03
C PHE A 162 19.89 3.25 6.87
N ARG A 163 20.56 2.48 7.74
CA ARG A 163 21.75 2.91 8.48
C ARG A 163 22.72 1.74 8.57
N THR A 164 24.02 2.02 8.55
CA THR A 164 25.06 1.03 8.77
C THR A 164 26.05 1.48 9.84
N SER A 165 26.73 0.53 10.49
CA SER A 165 27.80 0.83 11.46
C SER A 165 29.13 1.20 10.80
N ALA A 166 29.33 0.78 9.55
CA ALA A 166 30.51 1.05 8.73
C ALA A 166 30.12 1.10 7.25
N GLY A 167 31.03 1.60 6.40
CA GLY A 167 30.75 1.89 5.00
C GLY A 167 29.77 3.05 4.78
N THR A 168 29.51 3.34 3.51
CA THR A 168 28.62 4.42 3.05
C THR A 168 27.32 3.83 2.51
N VAL A 169 26.18 4.33 3.00
CA VAL A 169 24.85 3.97 2.45
C VAL A 169 24.59 4.77 1.17
N ILE A 170 24.32 4.07 0.07
CA ILE A 170 24.02 4.65 -1.24
C ILE A 170 22.69 4.08 -1.73
N GLY A 171 21.60 4.79 -1.47
CA GLY A 171 20.25 4.28 -1.75
C GLY A 171 19.93 3.08 -0.88
N GLN A 172 19.86 1.89 -1.49
CA GLN A 172 19.64 0.60 -0.82
C GLN A 172 20.92 -0.25 -0.76
N ASP A 173 22.06 0.30 -1.16
CA ASP A 173 23.35 -0.37 -1.08
C ASP A 173 24.16 0.12 0.10
N VAL A 174 25.05 -0.73 0.62
CA VAL A 174 26.21 -0.28 1.40
C VAL A 174 27.48 -0.53 0.60
N LEU A 175 28.37 0.46 0.59
CA LEU A 175 29.72 0.36 0.04
C LEU A 175 30.72 0.42 1.18
N VAL A 176 31.49 -0.65 1.37
CA VAL A 176 32.60 -0.67 2.32
C VAL A 176 33.89 -0.41 1.56
N GLU A 177 34.60 0.66 1.90
CA GLU A 177 35.82 1.06 1.20
C GLU A 177 36.95 0.04 1.34
N GLN A 178 37.88 0.05 0.39
CA GLN A 178 39.00 -0.90 0.35
C GLN A 178 39.86 -0.88 1.62
N ASN A 179 40.07 0.30 2.20
CA ASN A 179 40.94 0.52 3.36
C ASN A 179 40.18 0.49 4.70
N ASP A 180 38.87 0.23 4.68
CA ASP A 180 38.08 0.11 5.91
C ASP A 180 38.51 -1.14 6.69
N THR A 181 38.63 -1.03 8.02
CA THR A 181 39.07 -2.13 8.90
C THR A 181 37.92 -2.93 9.51
N ALA A 182 36.66 -2.56 9.24
CA ALA A 182 35.49 -3.23 9.78
C ALA A 182 35.45 -4.71 9.38
N LYS A 183 35.27 -5.60 10.36
CA LYS A 183 35.16 -7.05 10.15
C LYS A 183 33.73 -7.50 9.90
N ALA A 184 32.76 -6.67 10.27
CA ALA A 184 31.34 -6.86 10.04
C ALA A 184 30.66 -5.50 9.95
N VAL A 185 29.51 -5.46 9.29
CA VAL A 185 28.65 -4.28 9.18
C VAL A 185 27.30 -4.61 9.79
N MET A 186 26.92 -3.87 10.82
CA MET A 186 25.55 -3.89 11.33
C MET A 186 24.70 -3.02 10.41
N MET A 187 23.72 -3.64 9.74
CA MET A 187 22.73 -2.98 8.90
C MET A 187 21.44 -2.80 9.69
N GLU A 188 20.84 -1.62 9.58
CA GLU A 188 19.53 -1.32 10.14
C GLU A 188 18.58 -0.84 9.03
N ALA A 189 17.34 -1.32 9.07
CA ALA A 189 16.27 -0.84 8.22
C ALA A 189 15.09 -0.38 9.08
N TRP A 190 14.72 0.88 8.94
CA TRP A 190 13.67 1.55 9.71
C TRP A 190 12.49 1.88 8.81
N TYR A 191 11.28 1.46 9.18
CA TYR A 191 10.08 1.80 8.43
C TYR A 191 9.70 3.25 8.67
N LYS A 192 9.69 4.07 7.62
CA LYS A 192 9.52 5.52 7.74
C LYS A 192 8.19 5.94 8.36
N ALA A 193 7.11 5.20 8.06
CA ALA A 193 5.78 5.55 8.55
C ALA A 193 5.55 5.15 10.02
N ASN A 194 6.29 4.15 10.52
CA ASN A 194 6.28 3.76 11.93
C ASN A 194 7.71 3.44 12.39
N PRO A 195 8.44 4.43 12.96
CA PRO A 195 9.82 4.25 13.40
C PRO A 195 10.01 3.18 14.49
N ASN A 196 8.95 2.73 15.16
CA ASN A 196 9.04 1.62 16.12
C ASN A 196 9.23 0.26 15.44
N LEU A 197 8.97 0.18 14.12
CA LEU A 197 9.23 -1.01 13.31
C LEU A 197 10.58 -0.87 12.61
N TYR A 198 11.57 -1.56 13.16
CA TYR A 198 12.90 -1.65 12.57
C TYR A 198 13.47 -3.05 12.73
N ILE A 199 14.44 -3.39 11.89
CA ILE A 199 15.19 -4.63 11.95
C ILE A 199 16.68 -4.35 11.87
N ARG A 200 17.47 -5.29 12.40
CA ARG A 200 18.92 -5.26 12.33
C ARG A 200 19.45 -6.59 11.81
N SER A 201 20.57 -6.53 11.11
CA SER A 201 21.32 -7.72 10.73
C SER A 201 22.80 -7.38 10.63
N GLU A 202 23.64 -8.27 11.17
CA GLU A 202 25.08 -8.17 11.04
C GLU A 202 25.55 -9.04 9.89
N VAL A 203 26.33 -8.45 8.97
CA VAL A 203 26.92 -9.17 7.83
C VAL A 203 28.44 -9.05 7.92
N PRO A 204 29.19 -10.17 7.92
CA PRO A 204 30.64 -10.13 7.97
C PRO A 204 31.23 -9.51 6.69
N VAL A 205 32.40 -8.89 6.81
CA VAL A 205 33.18 -8.39 5.67
C VAL A 205 34.23 -9.42 5.31
N LYS A 206 34.28 -9.80 4.02
CA LYS A 206 35.22 -10.78 3.52
C LYS A 206 36.67 -10.29 3.70
N ILE A 207 37.50 -11.11 4.37
CA ILE A 207 38.90 -10.78 4.68
C ILE A 207 39.85 -11.35 3.61
N MET A 208 39.59 -12.56 3.13
CA MET A 208 40.45 -13.20 2.14
C MET A 208 40.11 -12.76 0.70
N PRO A 209 41.11 -12.55 -0.17
CA PRO A 209 40.87 -12.33 -1.60
C PRO A 209 40.05 -13.46 -2.21
N ASP A 210 39.31 -13.17 -3.29
CA ASP A 210 38.73 -14.23 -4.08
C ASP A 210 39.87 -15.12 -4.63
N PRO A 211 39.73 -16.46 -4.60
CA PRO A 211 40.71 -17.34 -5.21
C PRO A 211 40.81 -17.04 -6.70
N GLU A 212 42.01 -17.17 -7.25
CA GLU A 212 42.24 -17.01 -8.69
C GLU A 212 41.35 -17.99 -9.45
N LEU A 213 40.53 -17.49 -10.39
CA LEU A 213 39.67 -18.35 -11.20
C LEU A 213 40.55 -19.34 -11.98
N PRO A 214 40.14 -20.61 -12.11
CA PRO A 214 40.82 -21.52 -13.02
C PRO A 214 40.78 -20.92 -14.44
N PRO A 215 41.82 -21.14 -15.25
CA PRO A 215 41.82 -20.64 -16.61
C PRO A 215 40.59 -21.22 -17.36
N PRO A 216 40.05 -20.47 -18.34
CA PRO A 216 38.98 -20.98 -19.18
C PRO A 216 39.38 -22.34 -19.80
N PRO A 217 38.42 -23.26 -20.04
CA PRO A 217 38.71 -24.53 -20.67
C PRO A 217 39.51 -24.32 -21.96
N GLY A 218 40.71 -24.91 -22.05
CA GLY A 218 41.58 -24.81 -23.23
C GLY A 218 42.72 -23.79 -23.15
N GLN A 219 42.85 -22.99 -22.08
CA GLN A 219 44.03 -22.15 -21.85
C GLN A 219 44.95 -22.76 -20.78
N THR A 220 46.10 -23.30 -21.19
CA THR A 220 47.17 -23.72 -20.26
C THR A 220 47.90 -22.49 -19.72
N ARG A 221 48.11 -22.43 -18.40
CA ARG A 221 48.95 -21.40 -17.77
C ARG A 221 50.35 -21.45 -18.39
N PRO A 222 50.95 -20.32 -18.82
CA PRO A 222 52.32 -20.33 -19.30
C PRO A 222 53.23 -20.79 -18.17
N ARG A 223 53.96 -21.90 -18.39
CA ARG A 223 54.98 -22.36 -17.44
C ARG A 223 56.04 -21.27 -17.32
N GLY A 224 56.06 -20.58 -16.17
CA GLY A 224 57.09 -19.60 -15.84
C GLY A 224 58.47 -20.21 -16.02
N ARG A 225 59.30 -19.54 -16.82
CA ARG A 225 60.70 -19.92 -17.05
C ARG A 225 61.45 -19.69 -15.74
N ARG A 226 61.90 -20.76 -15.08
CA ARG A 226 62.88 -20.66 -13.99
C ARG A 226 64.14 -20.00 -14.57
N GLN A 227 64.53 -18.85 -14.02
CA GLN A 227 65.90 -18.35 -14.08
C GLN A 227 66.62 -18.82 -12.83
#